data_AF-A0A6P2Q7X7-F1
#
_entry.id   AF-A0A6P2Q7X7-F1
#
_cell.length_a   1.000
_cell.length_b   1.000
_cell.length_c   1.000
_cell.angle_alpha   90.00
_cell.angle_beta   90.00
_cell.angle_gamma   90.00
#
_symmetry.space_group_name_H-M   'P 1'
#
loop_
_entity.id
_entity.type
_entity.pdbx_description
1 polymer ?
#
loop_
_entity_poly.entity_id
_entity_poly.type
_entity_poly.pdbx_seq_one_letter_code
_entity_poly.pdbx_strand_id
1 'polypeptide(L)'
;MVPDALPAQVELAAPALEIACEVGETEIAFGFDPVHYRVRGFDATATGMLKVNVLASAGECFHVDTFDLYHAKARTTYFARVAAKLRVKEEMVKVDLGRVLLKPEMLQTSSALGVAHHEMSVEDRRAALDLLCAPDLLVHYRSIGATSHWKALLAP
;
A
#
# COMPACT_ATOMS: atom_id res chain seq x y z
N MET A 1 -3.21 46.80 10.72
CA MET A 1 -2.80 46.24 12.02
C MET A 1 -3.64 45.01 12.27
N VAL A 2 -3.01 43.82 12.10
CA VAL A 2 -3.42 42.43 12.42
C VAL A 2 -4.72 41.88 11.77
N PRO A 3 -4.85 40.55 11.57
CA PRO A 3 -4.43 39.86 10.34
C PRO A 3 -5.59 39.08 9.70
N ASP A 4 -5.55 38.87 8.38
CA ASP A 4 -6.44 37.88 7.76
C ASP A 4 -5.75 36.51 7.84
N ALA A 5 -6.07 35.76 8.90
CA ALA A 5 -5.59 34.41 9.09
C ALA A 5 -6.38 33.47 8.16
N LEU A 6 -5.68 32.88 7.20
CA LEU A 6 -6.21 31.79 6.39
C LEU A 6 -6.77 30.69 7.31
N PRO A 7 -7.96 30.13 7.01
CA PRO A 7 -8.57 29.13 7.87
C PRO A 7 -7.67 27.92 7.98
N ALA A 8 -7.44 27.49 9.21
CA ALA A 8 -6.66 26.33 9.58
C ALA A 8 -7.02 25.14 8.66
N GLN A 9 -6.00 24.64 7.94
CA GLN A 9 -6.07 23.32 7.35
C GLN A 9 -6.28 22.34 8.51
N VAL A 10 -7.51 21.83 8.64
CA VAL A 10 -7.75 20.65 9.45
C VAL A 10 -7.08 19.51 8.69
N GLU A 11 -5.81 19.31 9.00
CA GLU A 11 -5.11 18.09 8.65
C GLU A 11 -5.90 16.96 9.30
N LEU A 12 -6.68 16.24 8.49
CA LEU A 12 -7.27 14.98 8.89
C LEU A 12 -6.09 14.06 9.20
N ALA A 13 -5.62 14.11 10.45
CA ALA A 13 -4.84 13.05 11.05
C ALA A 13 -5.76 11.83 11.02
N ALA A 14 -5.71 11.07 9.92
CA ALA A 14 -6.19 9.71 9.89
C ALA A 14 -5.68 9.07 11.19
N PRO A 15 -6.54 8.39 11.98
CA PRO A 15 -6.09 7.80 13.22
C PRO A 15 -4.90 6.92 12.86
N ALA A 16 -3.71 7.37 13.26
CA ALA A 16 -2.51 6.58 13.14
C ALA A 16 -2.79 5.42 14.08
N LEU A 17 -3.22 4.29 13.52
CA LEU A 17 -3.21 3.03 14.23
C LEU A 17 -1.73 2.80 14.55
N GLU A 18 -1.30 3.30 15.71
CA GLU A 18 0.04 3.15 16.22
C GLU A 18 0.24 1.68 16.56
N ILE A 19 0.54 0.91 15.53
CA ILE A 19 0.95 -0.46 15.64
C ILE A 19 2.42 -0.40 16.04
N ALA A 20 2.71 -0.73 17.31
CA ALA A 20 4.06 -0.88 17.80
C ALA A 20 4.79 -1.93 16.94
N CYS A 21 5.64 -1.46 16.05
CA CYS A 21 6.41 -2.29 15.14
C CYS A 21 7.76 -1.64 14.86
N GLU A 22 8.78 -2.47 14.76
CA GLU A 22 10.12 -2.07 14.39
C GLU A 22 10.29 -2.37 12.91
N VAL A 23 10.41 -1.32 12.09
CA VAL A 23 10.61 -1.43 10.65
C VAL A 23 12.11 -1.35 10.38
N GLY A 24 12.72 -2.48 10.02
CA GLY A 24 14.08 -2.53 9.48
C GLY A 24 14.09 -2.48 7.96
N GLU A 25 15.28 -2.53 7.36
CA GLU A 25 15.45 -2.47 5.90
C GLU A 25 14.88 -3.70 5.17
N THR A 26 14.94 -4.88 5.79
CA THR A 26 14.56 -6.17 5.17
C THR A 26 13.46 -6.92 5.92
N GLU A 27 13.09 -6.42 7.09
CA GLU A 27 12.13 -7.08 7.96
C GLU A 27 11.34 -6.11 8.83
N ILE A 28 10.11 -6.51 9.16
CA ILE A 28 9.21 -5.76 10.03
C ILE A 28 8.89 -6.67 11.22
N ALA A 29 9.23 -6.22 12.42
CA ALA A 29 8.96 -6.94 13.66
C ALA A 29 7.78 -6.34 14.40
N PHE A 30 6.92 -7.20 14.96
CA PHE A 30 5.75 -6.83 15.75
C PHE A 30 5.78 -7.60 17.07
N GLY A 31 5.52 -6.90 18.19
CA GLY A 31 5.36 -7.51 19.50
C GLY A 31 3.91 -7.46 19.96
N PHE A 32 3.23 -8.61 19.98
CA PHE A 32 1.88 -8.74 20.53
C PHE A 32 1.90 -9.81 21.62
N ASP A 33 2.02 -9.44 22.90
CA ASP A 33 2.18 -10.44 23.96
C ASP A 33 1.06 -11.50 23.94
N PRO A 34 1.38 -12.82 23.87
CA PRO A 34 2.71 -13.44 24.00
C PRO A 34 3.43 -13.79 22.68
N VAL A 35 2.89 -13.42 21.52
CA VAL A 35 3.40 -13.75 20.19
C VAL A 35 4.13 -12.58 19.54
N HIS A 36 5.39 -12.81 19.19
CA HIS A 36 6.17 -11.92 18.34
C HIS A 36 6.07 -12.37 16.89
N TYR A 37 5.83 -11.42 15.99
CA TYR A 37 5.78 -11.67 14.55
C TYR A 37 6.94 -10.98 13.86
N ARG A 38 7.46 -11.61 12.82
CA ARG A 38 8.45 -11.02 11.93
C ARG A 38 8.07 -11.29 10.49
N VAL A 39 7.92 -10.23 9.71
CA VAL A 39 7.59 -10.27 8.29
C VAL A 39 8.85 -9.96 7.50
N ARG A 40 9.16 -10.80 6.51
CA ARG A 40 10.31 -10.65 5.60
C ARG A 40 9.88 -10.82 4.15
N GLY A 41 10.71 -10.33 3.23
CA GLY A 41 10.46 -10.45 1.79
C GLY A 41 9.28 -9.58 1.31
N PHE A 42 8.97 -8.54 2.06
CA PHE A 42 8.00 -7.53 1.67
C PHE A 42 8.59 -6.65 0.56
N ASP A 43 7.84 -6.50 -0.53
CA ASP A 43 8.13 -5.59 -1.63
C ASP A 43 7.07 -4.49 -1.66
N ALA A 44 7.49 -3.25 -1.42
CA ALA A 44 6.61 -2.09 -1.39
C ALA A 44 6.07 -1.72 -2.79
N THR A 45 6.70 -2.20 -3.85
CA THR A 45 6.32 -1.91 -5.25
C THR A 45 5.38 -2.94 -5.85
N ALA A 46 5.20 -4.09 -5.18
CA ALA A 46 4.36 -5.17 -5.67
C ALA A 46 2.86 -4.81 -5.59
N THR A 47 2.20 -4.76 -6.75
CA THR A 47 0.77 -4.45 -6.87
C THR A 47 -0.06 -5.74 -6.97
N GLY A 48 -1.12 -5.86 -6.16
CA GLY A 48 -2.13 -6.92 -6.27
C GLY A 48 -1.79 -8.26 -5.59
N MET A 49 -0.59 -8.41 -5.03
CA MET A 49 -0.21 -9.57 -4.21
C MET A 49 0.72 -9.11 -3.08
N LEU A 50 0.58 -9.69 -1.88
CA LEU A 50 1.45 -9.42 -0.73
C LEU A 50 2.10 -10.71 -0.26
N LYS A 51 3.00 -11.24 -1.08
CA LYS A 51 3.72 -12.48 -0.78
C LYS A 51 4.87 -12.19 0.18
N VAL A 52 4.76 -12.71 1.39
CA VAL A 52 5.76 -12.50 2.45
C VAL A 52 6.09 -13.79 3.17
N ASN A 53 7.24 -13.80 3.85
CA ASN A 53 7.57 -14.81 4.84
C ASN A 53 7.20 -14.27 6.23
N VAL A 54 6.33 -14.98 6.94
CA VAL A 54 5.90 -14.61 8.30
C VAL A 54 6.41 -15.65 9.27
N LEU A 55 7.17 -15.19 10.26
CA LEU A 55 7.54 -15.94 11.45
C LEU A 55 6.65 -15.49 12.60
N ALA A 56 6.07 -16.44 13.33
CA ALA A 56 5.42 -16.22 14.62
C ALA A 56 6.17 -17.00 15.69
N SER A 57 6.49 -16.38 16.82
CA SER A 57 7.20 -16.99 17.94
C SER A 57 6.59 -16.62 19.28
N ALA A 58 6.44 -17.58 20.18
CA ALA A 58 6.02 -17.37 21.57
C ALA A 58 6.85 -18.28 22.48
N GLY A 59 7.66 -17.69 23.35
CA GLY A 59 8.65 -18.43 24.15
C GLY A 59 9.59 -19.24 23.25
N GLU A 60 9.68 -20.55 23.47
CA GLU A 60 10.50 -21.47 22.66
C GLU A 60 9.80 -22.02 21.41
N CYS A 61 8.50 -21.76 21.25
CA CYS A 61 7.72 -22.25 20.12
C CYS A 61 7.74 -21.24 18.97
N PHE A 62 7.93 -21.72 17.74
CA PHE A 62 7.84 -20.87 16.56
C PHE A 62 7.24 -21.60 15.35
N HIS A 63 6.69 -20.81 14.43
CA HIS A 63 6.20 -21.24 13.14
C HIS A 63 6.64 -20.23 12.07
N VAL A 64 7.03 -20.73 10.90
CA VAL A 64 7.41 -19.91 9.75
C VAL A 64 6.68 -20.44 8.53
N ASP A 65 6.09 -19.55 7.75
CA ASP A 65 5.46 -19.88 6.48
C ASP A 65 5.69 -18.76 5.46
N THR A 66 5.54 -19.07 4.17
CA THR A 66 5.60 -18.09 3.08
C THR A 66 4.34 -18.18 2.25
N PHE A 67 3.53 -17.12 2.30
CA PHE A 67 2.23 -17.08 1.66
C PHE A 67 1.85 -15.65 1.28
N ASP A 68 0.81 -15.52 0.47
CA ASP A 68 0.21 -14.23 0.16
C ASP A 68 -0.77 -13.82 1.27
N LEU A 69 -0.45 -12.72 1.96
CA LEU A 69 -1.24 -12.15 3.04
C LEU A 69 -2.67 -11.79 2.61
N TYR A 70 -2.90 -11.47 1.33
CA TYR A 70 -4.25 -11.18 0.82
C TYR A 70 -5.09 -12.44 0.57
N HIS A 71 -4.47 -13.60 0.46
CA HIS A 71 -5.17 -14.85 0.13
C HIS A 71 -5.84 -15.48 1.37
N ALA A 72 -7.17 -15.40 1.45
CA ALA A 72 -7.94 -15.84 2.63
C ALA A 72 -7.67 -17.30 3.04
N LYS A 73 -7.64 -18.22 2.08
CA LYS A 73 -7.38 -19.65 2.35
C LYS A 73 -5.98 -19.90 2.92
N ALA A 74 -4.99 -19.13 2.46
CA ALA A 74 -3.63 -19.22 2.98
C ALA A 74 -3.57 -18.70 4.42
N ARG A 75 -4.23 -17.56 4.71
CA ARG A 75 -4.37 -17.05 6.08
C ARG A 75 -5.01 -18.07 7.02
N THR A 76 -6.12 -18.69 6.64
CA THR A 76 -6.79 -19.71 7.46
C THR A 76 -5.87 -20.89 7.78
N THR A 77 -5.10 -21.35 6.80
CA THR A 77 -4.14 -22.44 6.99
C THR A 77 -3.02 -22.02 7.94
N TYR A 78 -2.51 -20.80 7.80
CA TYR A 78 -1.50 -20.23 8.69
C TYR A 78 -2.01 -20.10 10.13
N PHE A 79 -3.23 -19.60 10.34
CA PHE A 79 -3.85 -19.48 11.67
C PHE A 79 -3.87 -20.81 12.41
N ALA A 80 -4.38 -21.86 11.78
CA ALA A 80 -4.46 -23.19 12.37
C ALA A 80 -3.07 -23.75 12.72
N ARG A 81 -2.08 -23.56 11.84
CA ARG A 81 -0.69 -24.02 12.05
C ARG A 81 -0.01 -23.28 13.20
N VAL A 82 -0.14 -21.96 13.27
CA VAL A 82 0.44 -21.14 14.35
C VAL A 82 -0.24 -21.45 15.67
N ALA A 83 -1.57 -21.48 15.72
CA ALA A 83 -2.33 -21.79 16.93
C ALA A 83 -1.93 -23.15 17.50
N ALA A 84 -1.80 -24.18 16.65
CA ALA A 84 -1.35 -25.50 17.07
C ALA A 84 0.11 -25.53 17.56
N LYS A 85 1.04 -24.88 16.85
CA LYS A 85 2.46 -24.91 17.22
C LYS A 85 2.79 -24.07 18.45
N LEU A 86 2.24 -22.86 18.55
CA LEU A 86 2.52 -21.91 19.64
C LEU A 86 1.60 -22.14 20.84
N ARG A 87 0.61 -23.05 20.74
CA ARG A 87 -0.38 -23.34 21.78
C ARG A 87 -1.18 -22.11 22.21
N VAL A 88 -1.52 -21.28 21.22
CA VAL A 88 -2.29 -20.04 21.38
C VAL A 88 -3.68 -20.20 20.75
N LYS A 89 -4.63 -19.34 21.13
CA LYS A 89 -5.96 -19.33 20.53
C LYS A 89 -5.89 -18.81 19.09
N GLU A 90 -6.55 -19.49 18.16
CA GLU A 90 -6.61 -19.09 16.76
C GLU A 90 -7.18 -17.68 16.56
N GLU A 91 -8.18 -17.30 17.35
CA GLU A 91 -8.77 -15.94 17.32
C GLU A 91 -7.76 -14.84 17.63
N MET A 92 -6.77 -15.09 18.50
CA MET A 92 -5.72 -14.10 18.76
C MET A 92 -4.83 -13.93 17.53
N VAL A 93 -4.42 -15.04 16.89
CA VAL A 93 -3.61 -15.00 15.67
C VAL A 93 -4.35 -14.28 14.53
N LYS A 94 -5.68 -14.43 14.44
CA LYS A 94 -6.51 -13.70 13.48
C LYS A 94 -6.46 -12.19 13.70
N VAL A 95 -6.64 -11.75 14.94
CA VAL A 95 -6.58 -10.33 15.30
C VAL A 95 -5.17 -9.78 15.05
N ASP A 96 -4.13 -10.49 15.47
CA ASP A 96 -2.74 -10.09 15.29
C ASP A 96 -2.40 -9.95 13.81
N LEU A 97 -2.71 -10.95 12.97
CA LEU A 97 -2.38 -10.91 11.55
C LEU A 97 -3.14 -9.79 10.82
N GLY A 98 -4.34 -9.44 11.29
CA GLY A 98 -5.05 -8.26 10.84
C GLY A 98 -4.27 -6.96 11.10
N ARG A 99 -3.61 -6.85 12.26
CA ARG A 99 -2.74 -5.70 12.59
C ARG A 99 -1.42 -5.74 11.82
N VAL A 100 -0.83 -6.93 11.65
CA VAL A 100 0.39 -7.13 10.85
C VAL A 100 0.19 -6.68 9.41
N LEU A 101 -1.00 -6.91 8.82
CA LEU A 101 -1.32 -6.53 7.44
C LEU A 101 -1.27 -5.02 7.19
N LEU A 102 -1.72 -4.23 8.17
CA LEU A 102 -1.88 -2.78 8.00
C LEU A 102 -0.54 -2.06 7.77
N LYS A 103 0.55 -2.51 8.39
CA LYS A 103 1.84 -1.81 8.29
C LYS A 103 2.46 -1.93 6.88
N PRO A 104 2.55 -3.12 6.25
CA PRO A 104 2.88 -3.26 4.84
C PRO A 104 2.01 -2.39 3.91
N GLU A 105 0.69 -2.33 4.12
CA GLU A 105 -0.21 -1.50 3.31
C GLU A 105 0.13 -0.01 3.39
N MET A 106 0.44 0.48 4.59
CA MET A 106 0.93 1.85 4.78
C MET A 106 2.24 2.08 4.01
N LEU A 107 3.19 1.14 4.07
CA LEU A 107 4.47 1.25 3.36
C LEU A 107 4.31 1.19 1.84
N GLN A 108 3.41 0.34 1.31
CA GLN A 108 3.07 0.31 -0.12
C GLN A 108 2.47 1.64 -0.57
N THR A 109 1.54 2.18 0.22
CA THR A 109 0.89 3.47 -0.07
C THR A 109 1.92 4.61 -0.07
N SER A 110 2.80 4.68 0.93
CA SER A 110 3.88 5.67 0.98
C SER A 110 4.84 5.54 -0.21
N SER A 111 5.16 4.32 -0.65
CA SER A 111 6.01 4.11 -1.82
C SER A 111 5.31 4.50 -3.13
N ALA A 112 4.01 4.25 -3.26
CA ALA A 112 3.22 4.65 -4.43
C ALA A 112 3.08 6.18 -4.54
N LEU A 113 2.97 6.88 -3.41
CA LEU A 113 3.01 8.35 -3.35
C LEU A 113 4.41 8.91 -3.65
N GLY A 114 5.46 8.11 -3.43
CA GLY A 114 6.85 8.44 -3.77
C GLY A 114 7.21 8.24 -5.25
N VAL A 115 6.25 7.82 -6.10
CA VAL A 115 6.45 7.86 -7.55
C VAL A 115 6.60 9.32 -7.94
N ALA A 116 7.83 9.69 -8.31
CA ALA A 116 8.22 11.04 -8.65
C ALA A 116 7.13 11.73 -9.49
N HIS A 117 6.50 12.75 -8.92
CA HIS A 117 5.82 13.75 -9.71
C HIS A 117 6.83 14.22 -10.76
N HIS A 118 6.58 13.91 -12.02
CA HIS A 118 7.32 14.54 -13.10
C HIS A 118 6.92 16.02 -13.03
N GLU A 119 7.76 16.85 -12.42
CA GLU A 119 7.56 18.30 -12.45
C GLU A 119 7.64 18.72 -13.91
N MET A 120 6.47 18.95 -14.53
CA MET A 120 6.41 19.52 -15.87
C MET A 120 7.18 20.83 -15.86
N SER A 121 8.11 20.98 -16.79
CA SER A 121 8.80 22.24 -17.01
C SER A 121 7.79 23.36 -17.20
N VAL A 122 8.16 24.59 -16.85
CA VAL A 122 7.29 25.76 -17.01
C VAL A 122 6.86 25.92 -18.47
N GLU A 123 7.74 25.57 -19.40
CA GLU A 123 7.52 25.57 -20.85
C GLU A 123 6.46 24.53 -21.25
N ASP A 124 6.59 23.30 -20.77
CA ASP A 124 5.63 22.22 -21.05
C ASP A 124 4.26 22.51 -20.45
N ARG A 125 4.23 23.09 -19.25
CA ARG A 125 3.01 23.55 -18.60
C ARG A 125 2.33 24.65 -19.40
N ARG A 126 3.10 25.63 -19.89
CA ARG A 126 2.54 26.70 -20.71
C ARG A 126 1.99 26.16 -22.02
N ALA A 127 2.73 25.31 -22.72
CA ALA A 127 2.28 24.70 -23.97
C ALA A 127 0.99 23.87 -23.78
N ALA A 128 0.88 23.12 -22.68
CA ALA A 128 -0.34 22.38 -22.36
C ALA A 128 -1.54 23.30 -22.06
N LEU A 129 -1.32 24.40 -21.34
CA LEU A 129 -2.38 25.39 -21.07
C LEU A 129 -2.80 26.14 -22.33
N ASP A 130 -1.85 26.51 -23.19
CA ASP A 130 -2.13 27.15 -24.48
C ASP A 130 -2.96 26.21 -25.37
N LEU A 131 -2.64 24.91 -25.37
CA LEU A 131 -3.42 23.89 -26.07
C LEU A 131 -4.85 23.81 -25.53
N LEU A 132 -5.03 23.75 -24.20
CA LEU A 132 -6.35 23.69 -23.55
C LEU A 132 -7.21 24.93 -23.83
N CYS A 133 -6.58 26.09 -24.03
CA CYS A 133 -7.25 27.35 -24.35
C CYS A 133 -7.43 27.57 -25.85
N ALA A 134 -6.91 26.69 -26.71
CA ALA A 134 -7.00 26.84 -28.15
C ALA A 134 -8.47 26.71 -28.63
N PRO A 135 -8.98 27.66 -29.42
CA PRO A 135 -10.37 27.66 -29.89
C PRO A 135 -10.71 26.45 -30.78
N ASP A 136 -9.69 25.81 -31.35
CA ASP A 136 -9.74 24.62 -32.19
C ASP A 136 -9.32 23.34 -31.47
N LEU A 137 -9.24 23.34 -30.13
CA LEU A 137 -8.87 22.18 -29.30
C LEU A 137 -9.61 20.90 -29.71
N LEU A 138 -10.91 21.00 -30.00
CA LEU A 138 -11.72 19.85 -30.43
C LEU A 138 -11.34 19.32 -31.82
N VAL A 139 -10.88 20.20 -32.72
CA VAL A 139 -10.37 19.81 -34.05
C VAL A 139 -9.01 19.13 -33.89
N HIS A 140 -8.16 19.66 -33.02
CA HIS A 140 -6.85 19.10 -32.73
C HIS A 140 -6.93 17.73 -32.04
N TYR A 141 -7.87 17.53 -31.11
CA TYR A 141 -8.15 16.22 -30.51
C TYR A 141 -8.67 15.21 -31.53
N ARG A 142 -9.54 15.65 -32.46
CA ARG A 142 -10.08 14.79 -33.53
C ARG A 142 -9.01 14.34 -34.53
N SER A 143 -8.00 15.17 -34.81
CA SER A 143 -6.89 14.79 -35.69
C SER A 143 -5.92 13.81 -35.04
N ILE A 144 -5.67 13.94 -33.73
CA ILE A 144 -4.89 12.98 -32.92
C ILE A 144 -5.65 11.64 -32.84
N GLY A 145 -6.98 11.65 -32.68
CA GLY A 145 -7.82 10.45 -32.74
C GLY A 145 -7.89 9.75 -34.10
N ALA A 146 -7.47 10.42 -35.19
CA ALA A 146 -7.43 9.85 -36.54
C ALA A 146 -6.10 9.12 -36.85
N THR A 147 -5.09 9.24 -35.99
CA THR A 147 -3.80 8.54 -36.11
C THR A 147 -3.57 7.58 -34.93
N SER A 148 -4.43 6.55 -34.88
CA SER A 148 -4.20 5.18 -34.35
C SER A 148 -3.74 4.97 -32.89
N HIS A 149 -4.59 4.31 -32.08
CA HIS A 149 -4.38 2.89 -31.68
C HIS A 149 -5.56 2.28 -30.87
N TRP A 150 -6.38 3.08 -30.18
CA TRP A 150 -7.34 2.55 -29.18
C TRP A 150 -8.64 1.94 -29.76
N LYS A 151 -8.97 2.18 -31.04
CA LYS A 151 -10.18 1.60 -31.69
C LYS A 151 -10.15 0.08 -31.82
N ALA A 152 -9.01 -0.58 -31.62
CA ALA A 152 -8.92 -2.04 -31.64
C ALA A 152 -9.45 -2.73 -30.35
N LEU A 153 -9.69 -1.98 -29.28
CA LEU A 153 -10.07 -2.52 -27.95
C LEU A 153 -11.57 -2.42 -27.63
N LEU A 154 -12.39 -1.87 -28.53
CA LEU A 154 -13.83 -1.60 -28.31
C LEU A 154 -14.75 -2.22 -29.37
N ALA A 155 -14.33 -3.32 -30.01
CA ALA A 155 -15.26 -4.19 -30.72
C ALA A 155 -15.72 -5.32 -29.77
N PRO A 156 -17.02 -5.70 -29.75
CA PRO A 156 -17.53 -6.78 -28.91
C PRO A 156 -16.97 -8.16 -29.31
#